data_AF-A0A3B8X3R4-F1
#
_entry.id   AF-A0A3B8X3R4-F1
#
_cell.length_a   1.000
_cell.length_b   1.000
_cell.length_c   1.000
_cell.angle_alpha   90.00
_cell.angle_beta   90.00
_cell.angle_gamma   90.00
#
_symmetry.space_group_name_H-M   'P 1'
#
loop_
_entity.id
_entity.type
_entity.pdbx_description
1 polymer ?
#
loop_
_entity_poly.entity_id
_entity_poly.type
_entity_poly.pdbx_seq_one_letter_code
_entity_poly.pdbx_strand_id
1 'polypeptide(L)'
;NQQILRDNVFGNRDEDASRRDFSVNALYYDIADFSIIDYFGGVDDIHNRQIRMIGDPVPRYREDPVRLLRAVRLAAKLGFS
;
A
#
# COMPACT_ATOMS: atom_id res chain seq x y z
N ASN A 1 -8.52 -2.25 23.94
CA ASN A 1 -9.82 -2.02 23.24
C ASN A 1 -9.96 -0.59 22.70
N GLN A 2 -9.03 -0.14 21.85
CA GLN A 2 -9.08 1.20 21.21
C GLN A 2 -9.00 1.15 19.68
N GLN A 3 -8.83 -0.04 19.10
CA GLN A 3 -8.47 -0.18 17.68
C GLN A 3 -9.58 0.20 16.70
N ILE A 4 -10.85 0.16 17.12
CA ILE A 4 -12.00 0.32 16.20
C ILE A 4 -12.48 1.78 16.10
N LEU A 5 -12.10 2.67 17.02
CA LEU A 5 -12.64 4.04 17.06
C LEU A 5 -11.92 5.03 16.13
N ARG A 6 -10.77 4.66 15.51
CA ARG A 6 -10.01 5.55 14.61
C ARG A 6 -10.28 5.30 13.11
N ASP A 7 -11.07 4.29 12.76
CA ASP A 7 -11.25 3.87 11.37
C ASP A 7 -12.20 4.76 10.55
N ASN A 8 -12.89 5.72 11.19
CA ASN A 8 -13.82 6.65 10.53
C ASN A 8 -13.21 8.03 10.23
N VAL A 9 -11.88 8.15 10.22
CA VAL A 9 -11.22 9.40 9.82
C VAL A 9 -10.97 9.35 8.31
N PHE A 10 -11.74 10.18 7.60
CA PHE A 10 -11.53 10.47 6.18
C PHE A 10 -10.43 11.53 6.04
N GLY A 11 -9.77 11.53 4.88
CA GLY A 11 -8.62 12.37 4.61
C GLY A 11 -8.39 12.55 3.12
N ASN A 12 -7.25 13.15 2.78
CA ASN A 12 -6.83 13.31 1.40
C ASN A 12 -6.33 11.98 0.79
N ARG A 13 -6.17 11.95 -0.54
CA ARG A 13 -5.74 10.74 -1.27
C ARG A 13 -4.36 10.22 -0.79
N ASP A 14 -3.44 11.11 -0.47
CA ASP A 14 -2.10 10.80 0.06
C ASP A 14 -2.15 10.19 1.47
N GLU A 15 -3.04 10.70 2.33
CA GLU A 15 -3.28 10.14 3.67
C GLU A 15 -3.87 8.73 3.57
N ASP A 16 -4.83 8.49 2.67
CA ASP A 16 -5.35 7.15 2.41
C ASP A 16 -4.28 6.21 1.86
N ALA A 17 -3.52 6.68 0.86
CA ALA A 17 -2.42 5.94 0.25
C ALA A 17 -1.40 5.51 1.31
N SER A 18 -1.10 6.38 2.28
CA SER A 18 -0.16 6.09 3.37
C SER A 18 -0.60 4.96 4.30
N ARG A 19 -1.89 4.60 4.34
CA ARG A 19 -2.42 3.51 5.19
C ARG A 19 -2.40 2.14 4.51
N ARG A 20 -2.18 2.10 3.19
CA ARG A 20 -2.08 0.87 2.38
C ARG A 20 -0.88 0.02 2.80
N ASP A 21 -0.86 -1.22 2.34
CA ASP A 21 0.19 -2.19 2.65
C ASP A 21 1.43 -2.01 1.78
N PHE A 22 1.26 -2.03 0.46
CA PHE A 22 2.35 -1.98 -0.50
C PHE A 22 2.17 -0.82 -1.48
N SER A 23 3.29 -0.27 -1.94
CA SER A 23 3.34 0.82 -2.94
C SER A 23 2.52 0.48 -4.20
N VAL A 24 2.65 -0.75 -4.70
CA VAL A 24 1.93 -1.27 -5.87
C VAL A 24 0.41 -1.35 -5.67
N ASN A 25 -0.07 -1.31 -4.42
CA ASN A 25 -1.50 -1.29 -4.06
C ASN A 25 -2.00 0.12 -3.68
N ALA A 26 -1.16 1.14 -3.80
CA ALA A 26 -1.45 2.53 -3.40
C ALA A 26 -1.51 3.50 -4.58
N LEU A 27 -1.75 2.98 -5.79
CA LEU A 27 -1.95 3.76 -7.00
C LEU A 27 -3.41 4.19 -7.13
N TYR A 28 -3.62 5.44 -7.51
CA TYR A 28 -4.94 5.99 -7.85
C TYR A 28 -4.98 6.31 -9.34
N TYR A 29 -6.15 6.12 -9.93
CA TYR A 29 -6.41 6.46 -11.32
C TYR A 29 -7.44 7.58 -11.39
N ASP A 30 -7.13 8.65 -12.11
CA ASP A 30 -8.06 9.75 -12.33
C ASP A 30 -8.68 9.64 -13.72
N ILE A 31 -10.00 9.50 -13.76
CA ILE A 31 -10.76 9.35 -15.03
C ILE A 31 -10.91 10.66 -15.79
N ALA A 32 -10.66 11.80 -15.14
CA ALA A 32 -10.85 13.12 -15.75
C ALA A 32 -9.72 13.44 -16.75
N ASP A 33 -8.50 13.02 -16.43
CA ASP A 33 -7.31 13.28 -17.23
C ASP A 33 -6.50 12.02 -17.57
N PHE A 34 -7.03 10.84 -17.23
CA PHE A 34 -6.43 9.52 -17.46
C PHE A 34 -5.06 9.36 -16.78
N SER A 35 -4.78 10.15 -15.73
CA SER A 35 -3.52 10.10 -15.01
C SER A 35 -3.47 8.99 -13.95
N ILE A 36 -2.25 8.57 -13.63
CA ILE A 36 -1.95 7.75 -12.46
C ILE A 36 -1.33 8.67 -11.42
N ILE A 37 -1.89 8.64 -10.22
CA ILE A 37 -1.34 9.33 -9.06
C ILE A 37 -0.60 8.31 -8.21
N ASP A 38 0.69 8.53 -8.03
CA ASP A 38 1.61 7.68 -7.31
C ASP A 38 2.35 8.47 -6.23
N TYR A 39 1.97 8.27 -4.98
CA TYR A 39 2.58 8.96 -3.84
C TYR A 39 3.82 8.24 -3.29
N PHE A 40 3.99 6.95 -3.62
CA PHE A 40 4.95 6.10 -2.93
C PHE A 40 5.91 5.38 -3.86
N GLY A 41 5.87 5.62 -5.18
CA GLY A 41 6.73 4.96 -6.17
C GLY A 41 6.23 3.56 -6.55
N GLY A 42 4.92 3.33 -6.51
CA GLY A 42 4.30 2.07 -6.93
C GLY A 42 4.47 1.76 -8.41
N VAL A 43 4.55 2.76 -9.29
CA VAL A 43 4.80 2.55 -10.72
C VAL A 43 6.19 1.96 -10.95
N ASP A 44 7.20 2.54 -10.31
CA ASP A 44 8.58 2.04 -10.40
C ASP A 44 8.70 0.63 -9.79
N ASP A 45 8.02 0.35 -8.68
CA ASP A 45 8.02 -0.99 -8.08
C ASP A 45 7.30 -2.02 -8.96
N ILE A 46 6.25 -1.63 -9.71
CA ILE A 46 5.64 -2.50 -10.71
C ILE A 46 6.64 -2.82 -11.82
N HIS A 47 7.35 -1.81 -12.34
CA HIS A 47 8.38 -2.01 -13.36
C HIS A 47 9.52 -2.91 -12.87
N ASN A 48 9.94 -2.73 -11.62
CA ASN A 48 10.99 -3.52 -10.97
C ASN A 48 10.49 -4.85 -10.40
N ARG A 49 9.18 -5.15 -10.51
CA ARG A 49 8.53 -6.35 -9.95
C ARG A 49 8.83 -6.53 -8.46
N GLN A 50 8.68 -5.46 -7.68
CA GLN A 50 9.03 -5.42 -6.27
C GLN A 50 7.78 -5.26 -5.39
N ILE A 51 7.69 -6.02 -4.29
CA ILE A 51 6.69 -5.81 -3.23
C ILE A 51 7.32 -4.97 -2.12
N ARG A 52 7.15 -3.65 -2.19
CA ARG A 52 7.68 -2.72 -1.19
C ARG A 52 6.59 -2.24 -0.22
N MET A 53 6.83 -2.41 1.08
CA MET A 53 5.92 -1.94 2.13
C MET A 53 5.96 -0.41 2.26
N ILE A 54 4.81 0.22 2.48
CA ILE A 54 4.73 1.68 2.68
C ILE A 54 5.07 2.04 4.14
N GLY A 55 6.04 2.92 4.32
CA GLY A 55 6.56 3.34 5.63
C GLY A 55 7.56 2.35 6.22
N ASP A 56 7.84 2.46 7.51
CA ASP A 56 8.77 1.56 8.21
C ASP A 56 8.13 0.16 8.39
N PRO A 57 8.75 -0.92 7.89
CA PRO A 57 8.20 -2.26 8.01
C PRO A 57 7.97 -2.72 9.45
N VAL A 58 8.89 -2.42 10.37
CA VAL A 58 8.87 -2.94 11.75
C VAL A 58 7.58 -2.59 12.51
N PRO A 59 7.16 -1.32 12.60
CA PRO A 59 5.89 -0.97 13.23
C PRO A 59 4.67 -1.49 12.44
N ARG A 60 4.72 -1.53 11.11
CA ARG A 60 3.59 -1.93 10.26
C ARG A 60 3.16 -3.37 10.46
N TYR A 61 4.09 -4.32 10.46
CA TYR A 61 3.72 -5.72 10.69
C TYR A 61 3.46 -6.03 12.18
N ARG A 62 3.89 -5.16 13.11
CA ARG A 62 3.47 -5.26 14.53
C ARG A 62 2.03 -4.82 14.71
N GLU A 63 1.59 -3.79 13.99
CA GLU A 63 0.20 -3.32 13.97
C GLU A 63 -0.74 -4.34 13.32
N ASP A 64 -0.35 -4.86 12.15
CA ASP A 64 -1.09 -5.89 11.42
C ASP A 64 -0.13 -6.96 10.84
N PRO A 65 0.08 -8.07 11.56
CA PRO A 65 0.95 -9.16 11.11
C PRO A 65 0.50 -9.83 9.80
N VAL A 66 -0.78 -9.71 9.42
CA VAL A 66 -1.31 -10.32 8.19
C VAL A 66 -0.71 -9.66 6.95
N ARG A 67 -0.13 -8.44 7.08
CA ARG A 67 0.63 -7.80 6.01
C ARG A 67 1.79 -8.67 5.50
N LEU A 68 2.44 -9.48 6.34
CA LEU A 68 3.49 -10.39 5.90
C LEU A 68 2.95 -11.52 5.01
N LEU A 69 1.80 -12.10 5.39
CA LEU A 69 1.11 -13.11 4.56
C LEU A 69 0.64 -12.52 3.23
N ARG A 70 0.16 -11.27 3.25
CA ARG A 70 -0.21 -10.54 2.03
C ARG A 70 0.98 -10.31 1.12
N ALA A 71 2.15 -9.97 1.66
CA ALA A 71 3.39 -9.79 0.89
C ALA A 71 3.74 -11.06 0.13
N VAL A 72 3.85 -12.19 0.84
CA VAL A 72 4.19 -13.50 0.25
C VAL A 72 3.15 -13.91 -0.81
N ARG A 73 1.85 -13.73 -0.51
CA ARG A 73 0.78 -14.04 -1.45
C ARG A 73 0.87 -13.21 -2.74
N LEU A 74 1.13 -11.91 -2.63
CA LEU A 74 1.26 -11.01 -3.79
C LEU A 74 2.52 -11.32 -4.60
N ALA A 75 3.66 -11.50 -3.92
CA ALA A 75 4.91 -11.91 -4.54
C ALA A 75 4.73 -13.19 -5.36
N ALA A 76 4.12 -14.23 -4.77
CA ALA A 76 3.85 -15.50 -5.45
C ALA A 76 2.86 -15.36 -6.62
N LYS A 77 1.79 -14.57 -6.44
CA LYS A 77 0.75 -14.40 -7.47
C LYS A 77 1.25 -13.62 -8.68
N LEU A 78 2.09 -12.60 -8.46
CA LEU A 78 2.54 -11.66 -9.49
C LEU A 78 3.93 -12.01 -10.03
N GLY A 79 4.65 -12.93 -9.37
CA GLY A 79 6.06 -13.21 -9.66
C GLY A 79 6.94 -12.00 -9.35
N PHE A 80 6.66 -11.32 -8.24
CA PHE A 80 7.44 -10.19 -7.74
C PHE A 80 8.38 -10.67 -6.62
N SER A 81 9.41 -9.89 -6.30
CA SER A 81 10.31 -10.09 -5.16
C SER A 81 9.91 -9.28 -3.95
#